data_AF-A0A538TV55-F1
#
_entry.id   AF-A0A538TV55-F1
#
_cell.length_a   1.000
_cell.length_b   1.000
_cell.length_c   1.000
_cell.angle_alpha   90.00
_cell.angle_beta   90.00
_cell.angle_gamma   90.00
#
_symmetry.space_group_name_H-M   'P 1'
#
loop_
_entity.id
_entity.type
_entity.pdbx_description
1 polymer ?
#
loop_
_entity_poly.entity_id
_entity_poly.type
_entity_poly.pdbx_seq_one_letter_code
_entity_poly.pdbx_strand_id
1 'polypeptide(L)'
;MSGLSAFHPGGRTESFTTHNSPLSDDEVHAIAVDPTSGVVWVATASGLNRYDPFYVPPTQPVPRTLHVQVYPNPLLLTGLGATLRLRSDAPLVQGEVVDVTGRRVRRFGATASGQVFWDGRAEDGSLVEPGVYLIRAEAGGRQTITRLVLLR
;
A
#
# COMPACT_ATOMS: atom_id res chain seq x y z
N MET A 1 42.47 -22.42 8.43
CA MET A 1 41.17 -22.52 9.09
C MET A 1 40.44 -21.23 8.78
N SER A 2 39.26 -21.31 8.19
CA SER A 2 38.50 -20.16 7.72
C SER A 2 37.14 -20.22 8.40
N GLY A 3 37.00 -19.48 9.49
CA GLY A 3 35.73 -19.31 10.19
C GLY A 3 34.77 -18.40 9.42
N LEU A 4 33.95 -17.64 10.14
CA LEU A 4 32.98 -16.72 9.55
C LEU A 4 33.64 -15.37 9.22
N SER A 5 33.29 -14.75 8.08
CA SER A 5 33.68 -13.37 7.79
C SER A 5 32.47 -12.49 7.49
N ALA A 6 32.43 -11.31 8.09
CA ALA A 6 31.40 -10.30 7.87
C ALA A 6 31.97 -9.14 7.05
N PHE A 7 31.25 -8.73 6.00
CA PHE A 7 31.61 -7.59 5.16
C PHE A 7 30.72 -6.39 5.50
N HIS A 8 31.33 -5.26 5.83
CA HIS A 8 30.62 -4.03 6.17
C HIS A 8 30.54 -3.06 4.98
N PRO A 9 29.48 -2.24 4.91
CA PRO A 9 29.45 -1.08 4.02
C PRO A 9 30.71 -0.22 4.23
N GLY A 10 31.42 0.10 3.15
CA GLY A 10 32.72 0.81 3.19
C GLY A 10 33.94 -0.09 3.03
N GLY A 11 33.78 -1.40 2.80
CA GLY A 11 34.87 -2.29 2.40
C GLY A 11 35.64 -2.94 3.56
N ARG A 12 35.25 -2.67 4.81
CA ARG A 12 35.85 -3.31 5.99
C ARG A 12 35.35 -4.75 6.12
N THR A 13 36.27 -5.68 6.37
CA THR A 13 35.96 -7.08 6.68
C THR A 13 36.36 -7.41 8.11
N GLU A 14 35.51 -8.14 8.82
CA GLU A 14 35.76 -8.68 10.16
C GLU A 14 35.70 -10.21 10.10
N SER A 15 36.60 -10.90 10.79
CA SER A 15 36.66 -12.37 10.80
C SER A 15 36.49 -12.93 12.20
N PHE A 16 35.68 -13.98 12.32
CA PHE A 16 35.34 -14.70 13.53
C PHE A 16 35.78 -16.15 13.42
N THR A 17 36.53 -16.59 14.41
CA THR A 17 37.08 -17.94 14.58
C THR A 17 36.90 -18.35 16.03
N THR A 18 37.08 -19.63 16.31
CA THR A 18 37.15 -20.19 17.67
C THR A 18 38.22 -19.52 18.55
N HIS A 19 39.25 -18.92 17.95
CA HIS A 19 40.33 -18.25 18.68
C HIS A 19 39.99 -16.83 19.13
N ASN A 20 39.21 -16.09 18.34
CA ASN A 20 38.95 -14.67 18.57
C ASN A 20 37.46 -14.35 18.83
N SER A 21 36.61 -15.37 18.92
CA SER A 21 35.19 -15.21 19.14
C SER A 21 34.55 -16.43 19.82
N PRO A 22 33.32 -16.31 20.34
CA PRO A 22 32.56 -17.43 20.89
C PRO A 22 32.04 -18.45 19.87
N LEU A 23 32.51 -18.42 18.61
CA LEU A 23 32.10 -19.36 17.58
C LEU A 23 32.44 -20.79 18.00
N SER A 24 31.47 -21.70 17.93
CA SER A 24 31.65 -23.08 18.41
C SER A 24 32.56 -23.96 17.53
N ASP A 25 32.73 -23.63 16.25
CA ASP A 25 33.70 -24.28 15.34
C ASP A 25 34.08 -23.36 14.19
N ASP A 26 35.29 -23.50 13.64
CA ASP A 26 35.70 -22.76 12.44
C ASP A 26 35.06 -23.35 11.17
N GLU A 27 34.57 -24.60 11.21
CA GLU A 27 33.85 -25.20 10.10
C GLU A 27 32.37 -24.79 10.11
N VAL A 28 32.02 -23.80 9.27
CA VAL A 28 30.65 -23.29 9.10
C VAL A 28 29.95 -24.05 7.97
N HIS A 29 28.81 -24.68 8.27
CA HIS A 29 28.01 -25.43 7.30
C HIS A 29 26.84 -24.62 6.72
N ALA A 30 26.23 -23.74 7.52
CA ALA A 30 25.09 -22.93 7.07
C ALA A 30 24.97 -21.62 7.83
N ILE A 31 24.38 -20.63 7.16
CA ILE A 31 24.04 -19.33 7.72
C ILE A 31 22.59 -19.02 7.34
N ALA A 32 21.78 -18.61 8.30
CA ALA A 32 20.41 -18.17 8.09
C ALA A 32 20.17 -16.83 8.78
N VAL A 33 19.44 -15.92 8.13
CA VAL A 33 19.09 -14.61 8.70
C VAL A 33 17.59 -14.56 8.94
N ASP A 34 17.19 -14.20 10.16
CA ASP A 34 15.79 -13.88 10.46
C ASP A 34 15.43 -12.53 9.82
N PRO A 35 14.49 -12.46 8.87
CA PRO A 35 14.16 -11.22 8.17
C PRO A 35 13.45 -10.18 9.05
N THR A 36 12.89 -10.59 10.19
CA THR A 36 12.17 -9.71 11.11
C THR A 36 13.14 -9.06 12.11
N SER A 37 14.00 -9.87 12.72
CA SER A 37 14.93 -9.40 13.76
C SER A 37 16.34 -9.07 13.24
N GLY A 38 16.70 -9.57 12.05
CA GLY A 38 18.06 -9.48 11.50
C GLY A 38 19.08 -10.39 12.19
N VAL A 39 18.65 -11.23 13.15
CA VAL A 39 19.52 -12.20 13.82
C VAL A 39 20.10 -13.18 12.82
N VAL A 40 21.41 -13.44 12.95
CA VAL A 40 22.14 -14.40 12.11
C VAL A 40 22.37 -15.68 12.90
N TRP A 41 21.84 -16.78 12.41
CA TRP A 41 22.09 -18.13 12.92
C TRP A 41 23.21 -18.78 12.10
N VAL A 42 24.20 -19.33 12.78
CA VAL A 42 25.40 -19.93 12.17
C VAL A 42 25.52 -21.37 12.64
N ALA A 43 25.25 -22.32 11.73
CA ALA A 43 25.44 -23.74 11.98
C ALA A 43 26.88 -24.12 11.67
N THR A 44 27.57 -24.65 12.67
CA THR A 44 28.97 -25.08 12.61
C THR A 44 29.07 -26.59 12.88
N ALA A 45 30.21 -27.20 12.61
CA ALA A 45 30.43 -28.64 12.87
C ALA A 45 30.18 -29.03 14.34
N SER A 46 30.46 -28.12 15.28
CA SER A 46 30.35 -28.38 16.73
C SER A 46 29.13 -27.72 17.40
N GLY A 47 28.21 -27.11 16.65
CA GLY A 47 26.99 -26.53 17.23
C GLY A 47 26.39 -25.34 16.49
N LEU A 48 25.41 -24.70 17.12
CA LEU A 48 24.66 -23.55 16.59
C LEU A 48 25.03 -22.28 17.35
N ASN A 49 25.39 -21.22 16.61
CA ASN A 49 25.71 -19.91 17.16
C ASN A 49 24.65 -18.88 16.75
N ARG A 50 24.41 -17.89 17.62
CA ARG A 50 23.52 -16.75 17.37
C ARG A 50 24.34 -15.47 17.38
N TYR A 51 24.30 -14.71 16.29
CA TYR A 51 24.89 -13.39 16.16
C TYR A 51 23.80 -12.33 16.02
N ASP A 52 23.88 -11.28 16.83
CA ASP A 52 22.92 -10.17 16.83
C ASP A 52 23.61 -8.91 16.29
N PRO A 53 23.32 -8.48 15.06
CA PRO A 53 23.91 -7.27 14.49
C PRO A 53 23.24 -5.98 14.98
N PHE A 54 22.30 -6.05 15.94
CA PHE A 54 21.45 -4.92 16.33
C PHE A 54 20.71 -4.31 15.13
N TYR A 55 20.22 -5.17 14.23
CA TYR A 55 19.50 -4.74 13.04
C TYR A 55 18.20 -4.02 13.43
N VAL A 56 18.02 -2.82 12.89
CA VAL A 56 16.77 -2.08 12.97
C VAL A 56 16.13 -2.13 11.59
N PRO A 57 14.97 -2.79 11.43
CA PRO A 57 14.25 -2.77 10.17
C PRO A 57 14.00 -1.34 9.72
N PRO A 58 14.19 -1.02 8.43
CA PRO A 58 13.81 0.29 7.93
C PRO A 58 12.31 0.51 8.18
N THR A 59 11.94 1.72 8.60
CA THR A 59 10.54 2.10 8.73
C THR A 59 9.84 1.89 7.40
N GLN A 60 8.97 0.88 7.32
CA GLN A 60 8.18 0.68 6.11
C GLN A 60 7.26 1.90 5.92
N PRO A 61 7.18 2.48 4.71
CA PRO A 61 6.20 3.51 4.45
C PRO A 61 4.81 2.93 4.74
N VAL A 62 4.03 3.60 5.59
CA VAL A 62 2.62 3.22 5.78
C VAL A 62 1.94 3.29 4.42
N PRO A 63 1.40 2.18 3.88
CA PRO A 63 0.75 2.21 2.58
C PRO A 63 -0.40 3.21 2.62
N ARG A 64 -0.36 4.21 1.73
CA ARG A 64 -1.48 5.15 1.61
C ARG A 64 -2.74 4.40 1.19
N THR A 65 -3.90 4.84 1.65
CA THR A 65 -5.18 4.16 1.37
C THR A 65 -6.18 5.12 0.74
N LEU A 66 -6.88 4.66 -0.29
CA LEU A 66 -8.00 5.39 -0.89
C LEU A 66 -9.01 4.37 -1.41
N HIS A 67 -10.22 4.42 -0.88
CA HIS A 67 -11.30 3.52 -1.23
C HIS A 67 -12.59 4.31 -1.48
N VAL A 68 -13.26 4.02 -2.59
CA VAL A 68 -14.53 4.63 -2.98
C VAL A 68 -15.54 3.55 -3.29
N GLN A 69 -16.62 3.52 -2.53
CA GLN A 69 -17.79 2.69 -2.80
C GLN A 69 -18.92 3.57 -3.30
N VAL A 70 -19.66 3.10 -4.29
CA VAL A 70 -20.85 3.77 -4.79
C VAL A 70 -22.07 2.87 -4.61
N TYR A 71 -23.15 3.42 -4.07
CA TYR A 71 -24.41 2.71 -3.92
C TYR A 71 -25.62 3.65 -4.09
N PRO A 72 -26.75 3.14 -4.61
CA PRO A 72 -26.89 1.82 -5.23
C PRO A 72 -26.13 1.75 -6.56
N ASN A 73 -25.76 0.53 -6.97
CA ASN A 73 -25.17 0.26 -8.26
C ASN A 73 -25.65 -1.13 -8.75
N PRO A 74 -26.50 -1.22 -9.78
CA PRO A 74 -26.98 -0.12 -10.62
C PRO A 74 -27.86 0.91 -9.89
N LEU A 75 -27.84 2.16 -10.36
CA LEU A 75 -28.70 3.25 -9.91
C LEU A 75 -29.84 3.47 -10.92
N LEU A 76 -31.08 3.57 -10.44
CA LEU A 76 -32.22 4.00 -11.25
C LEU A 76 -32.30 5.54 -11.26
N LEU A 77 -32.59 6.14 -12.41
CA LEU A 77 -32.71 7.59 -12.59
C LEU A 77 -34.07 8.12 -12.06
N THR A 78 -34.44 7.76 -10.83
CA THR A 78 -35.70 8.15 -10.17
C THR A 78 -35.59 9.46 -9.39
N GLY A 79 -34.44 10.12 -9.41
CA GLY A 79 -34.14 11.33 -8.63
C GLY A 79 -33.59 11.06 -7.22
N LEU A 80 -33.49 9.79 -6.79
CA LEU A 80 -32.93 9.40 -5.49
C LEU A 80 -31.40 9.50 -5.41
N GLY A 81 -30.70 9.53 -6.54
CA GLY A 81 -29.24 9.68 -6.62
C GLY A 81 -28.41 8.50 -6.07
N ALA A 82 -27.10 8.60 -6.21
CA ALA A 82 -26.11 7.67 -5.65
C ALA A 82 -25.30 8.34 -4.54
N THR A 83 -24.95 7.54 -3.54
CA THR A 83 -24.01 7.91 -2.48
C THR A 83 -22.66 7.29 -2.75
N LEU A 84 -21.63 8.14 -2.76
CA LEU A 84 -20.24 7.77 -2.80
C LEU A 84 -19.71 7.80 -1.37
N ARG A 85 -19.30 6.65 -0.83
CA ARG A 85 -18.64 6.55 0.48
C ARG A 85 -17.14 6.48 0.27
N LEU A 86 -16.43 7.44 0.86
CA LEU A 86 -14.99 7.58 0.71
C LEU A 86 -14.28 7.22 2.02
N ARG A 87 -13.12 6.56 1.88
CA ARG A 87 -12.18 6.32 2.98
C ARG A 87 -10.76 6.56 2.47
N SER A 88 -10.03 7.44 3.14
CA SER A 88 -8.70 7.89 2.77
C SER A 88 -7.86 8.17 4.01
N ASP A 89 -6.55 7.97 3.93
CA ASP A 89 -5.58 8.45 4.94
C ASP A 89 -5.19 9.92 4.73
N ALA A 90 -5.31 10.43 3.50
CA ALA A 90 -5.19 11.87 3.22
C ALA A 90 -6.45 12.64 3.65
N PRO A 91 -6.30 13.89 4.13
CA PRO A 91 -7.40 14.67 4.73
C PRO A 91 -8.49 15.07 3.73
N LEU A 92 -8.11 15.26 2.47
CA LEU A 92 -8.98 15.70 1.39
C LEU A 92 -8.93 14.71 0.24
N VAL A 93 -10.11 14.37 -0.27
CA VAL A 93 -10.32 13.59 -1.48
C VAL A 93 -10.95 14.49 -2.52
N GLN A 94 -10.33 14.56 -3.70
CA GLN A 94 -10.91 15.23 -4.86
C GLN A 94 -11.35 14.16 -5.85
N GLY A 95 -12.42 14.42 -6.60
CA GLY A 95 -12.83 13.48 -7.61
C GLY A 95 -13.81 14.03 -8.61
N GLU A 96 -14.12 13.18 -9.57
CA GLU A 96 -14.99 13.49 -10.68
C GLU A 96 -15.80 12.26 -11.10
N VAL A 97 -17.00 12.54 -11.60
CA VAL A 97 -17.81 11.60 -12.37
C VAL A 97 -17.55 11.91 -13.83
N VAL A 98 -17.21 10.88 -14.61
CA VAL A 98 -16.96 10.95 -16.04
C VAL A 98 -17.79 9.90 -16.77
N ASP A 99 -18.17 10.16 -18.01
CA ASP A 99 -18.77 9.12 -18.87
C ASP A 99 -17.69 8.21 -19.49
N VAL A 100 -18.11 7.18 -20.24
CA VAL A 100 -17.18 6.23 -20.89
C VAL A 100 -16.26 6.87 -21.93
N THR A 101 -16.58 8.04 -22.44
CA THR A 101 -15.71 8.79 -23.38
C THR A 101 -14.62 9.57 -22.64
N GLY A 102 -14.68 9.62 -21.30
CA GLY A 102 -13.77 10.40 -20.46
C GLY A 102 -14.22 11.85 -20.29
N ARG A 103 -15.39 12.24 -20.83
CA ARG A 103 -15.91 13.59 -20.62
C ARG A 103 -16.37 13.73 -19.17
N ARG A 104 -15.90 14.79 -18.52
CA ARG A 104 -16.29 15.13 -17.15
C ARG A 104 -17.73 15.61 -17.07
N VAL A 105 -18.44 15.02 -16.13
CA VAL A 105 -19.86 15.28 -15.86
C VAL A 105 -20.02 16.10 -14.59
N ARG A 106 -19.32 15.73 -13.52
CA ARG A 106 -19.44 16.39 -12.21
C ARG A 106 -18.13 16.33 -11.43
N ARG A 107 -17.76 17.40 -10.73
CA ARG A 107 -16.68 17.39 -9.73
C ARG A 107 -17.24 17.27 -8.32
N PHE A 108 -16.45 16.70 -7.42
CA PHE A 108 -16.73 16.66 -6.00
C PHE A 108 -15.45 16.77 -5.15
N GLY A 109 -15.63 17.17 -3.91
CA GLY A 109 -14.60 17.11 -2.86
C GLY A 109 -15.20 16.54 -1.59
N ALA A 110 -14.40 15.80 -0.83
CA ALA A 110 -14.81 15.17 0.43
C ALA A 110 -13.66 15.12 1.43
N THR A 111 -14.00 14.94 2.71
CA THR A 111 -13.01 14.66 3.75
C THR A 111 -12.59 13.18 3.72
N ALA A 112 -11.53 12.86 4.45
CA ALA A 112 -10.96 11.51 4.59
C ALA A 112 -11.97 10.38 4.86
N SER A 113 -13.10 10.66 5.49
CA SER A 113 -14.20 9.70 5.75
C SER A 113 -15.55 10.29 5.38
N GLY A 114 -15.61 10.99 4.25
CA GLY A 114 -16.80 11.68 3.78
C GLY A 114 -17.78 10.79 3.01
N GLN A 115 -18.96 11.36 2.78
CA GLN A 115 -19.92 10.90 1.79
C GLN A 115 -20.18 12.03 0.80
N VAL A 116 -20.33 11.67 -0.47
CA VAL A 116 -20.76 12.59 -1.53
C VAL A 116 -22.04 12.04 -2.12
N PHE A 117 -23.02 12.90 -2.30
CA PHE A 117 -24.25 12.57 -2.99
C PHE A 117 -24.20 13.08 -4.43
N TRP A 118 -24.54 12.21 -5.38
CA TRP A 118 -24.69 12.57 -6.78
C TRP A 118 -26.09 12.20 -7.28
N ASP A 119 -26.86 13.20 -7.67
CA ASP A 119 -28.26 13.10 -8.07
C ASP A 119 -28.47 12.72 -9.54
N GLY A 120 -27.40 12.34 -10.26
CA GLY A 120 -27.46 12.05 -11.69
C GLY A 120 -27.51 13.32 -12.56
N ARG A 121 -27.08 14.47 -12.05
CA ARG A 121 -26.96 15.71 -12.83
C ARG A 121 -25.53 16.09 -13.16
N ALA A 122 -25.33 16.67 -14.34
CA ALA A 122 -24.07 17.29 -14.73
C ALA A 122 -23.81 18.61 -13.95
N GLU A 123 -22.66 19.24 -14.17
CA GLU A 123 -22.30 20.54 -13.58
C GLU A 123 -23.30 21.66 -13.94
N ASP A 124 -23.93 21.60 -15.12
CA ASP A 124 -24.93 22.56 -15.57
C ASP A 124 -26.35 22.30 -15.04
N GLY A 125 -26.53 21.23 -14.25
CA GLY A 125 -27.83 20.83 -13.69
C GLY A 125 -28.70 19.99 -14.63
N SER A 126 -28.27 19.70 -15.86
CA SER A 126 -28.96 18.78 -16.76
C SER A 126 -28.89 17.34 -16.23
N LEU A 127 -29.93 16.55 -16.46
CA LEU A 127 -29.91 15.11 -16.19
C LEU A 127 -28.98 14.42 -17.18
N VAL A 128 -28.20 13.46 -16.67
CA VAL A 128 -27.35 12.65 -17.54
C VAL A 128 -28.12 11.47 -18.12
N GLU A 129 -27.69 10.99 -19.29
CA GLU A 129 -28.33 9.85 -19.95
C GLU A 129 -28.03 8.52 -19.20
N PRO A 130 -28.93 7.53 -19.27
CA PRO A 130 -28.62 6.17 -18.82
C PRO A 130 -27.35 5.64 -19.49
N GLY A 131 -26.52 4.94 -18.74
CA GLY A 131 -25.23 4.48 -19.23
C GLY A 131 -24.25 4.12 -18.13
N VAL A 132 -22.99 3.96 -18.50
CA VAL A 132 -21.90 3.67 -17.56
C VAL A 132 -21.13 4.95 -17.26
N TYR A 133 -20.91 5.18 -15.99
CA TYR A 133 -20.13 6.29 -15.46
C TYR A 133 -18.97 5.77 -14.64
N LEU A 134 -17.84 6.47 -14.71
CA LEU A 134 -16.66 6.19 -13.89
C LEU A 134 -16.50 7.30 -12.86
N ILE A 135 -16.31 6.91 -11.62
CA ILE A 135 -15.98 7.79 -10.50
C ILE A 135 -14.48 7.69 -10.31
N ARG A 136 -13.76 8.77 -10.63
CA ARG A 136 -12.33 8.89 -10.38
C ARG A 136 -12.14 9.69 -9.10
N ALA A 137 -11.33 9.18 -8.18
CA ALA A 137 -10.98 9.89 -6.96
C ALA A 137 -9.48 9.87 -6.75
N GLU A 138 -8.95 10.97 -6.22
CA GLU A 138 -7.56 11.17 -5.90
C GLU A 138 -7.42 11.71 -4.46
N ALA A 139 -6.47 11.15 -3.73
CA ALA A 139 -6.12 11.60 -2.39
C ALA A 139 -4.67 11.20 -2.07
N GLY A 140 -3.86 12.14 -1.60
CA GLY A 140 -2.49 11.87 -1.18
C GLY A 140 -1.65 11.15 -2.25
N GLY A 141 -1.76 11.53 -3.52
CA GLY A 141 -1.01 10.90 -4.62
C GLY A 141 -1.46 9.49 -4.98
N ARG A 142 -2.57 8.99 -4.42
CA ARG A 142 -3.25 7.78 -4.88
C ARG A 142 -4.46 8.15 -5.71
N GLN A 143 -4.73 7.31 -6.71
CA GLN A 143 -5.94 7.38 -7.51
C GLN A 143 -6.72 6.06 -7.40
N THR A 144 -8.04 6.12 -7.44
CA THR A 144 -8.92 4.97 -7.62
C THR A 144 -10.03 5.28 -8.62
N ILE A 145 -10.58 4.24 -9.23
CA ILE A 145 -11.69 4.33 -10.18
C ILE A 145 -12.75 3.30 -9.81
N THR A 146 -13.99 3.74 -9.65
CA THR A 146 -15.14 2.87 -9.41
C THR A 146 -16.18 3.08 -10.51
N ARG A 147 -16.81 2.00 -10.96
CA ARG A 147 -17.87 2.04 -11.98
C ARG A 147 -19.24 2.23 -11.34
N LEU A 148 -20.07 3.10 -11.92
CA LEU A 148 -21.50 3.24 -11.62
C LEU A 148 -22.30 2.98 -12.91
N VAL A 149 -23.32 2.11 -12.83
CA VAL A 149 -24.27 1.88 -13.91
C VAL A 149 -25.54 2.65 -13.61
N LEU A 150 -25.98 3.48 -14.55
CA LEU A 150 -27.19 4.28 -14.47
C LEU A 150 -28.23 3.73 -15.44
N LEU A 151 -29.42 3.42 -14.92
CA LEU A 151 -30.54 2.87 -15.66
C LEU A 151 -31.71 3.86 -15.65
N ARG A 152 -32.62 3.70 -16.60
CA ARG A 152 -33.85 4.49 -16.68
C ARG A 152 -34.90 3.96 -15.68
#